data_AF-A0AAU9NR23-F1
#
_entry.id   AF-A0AAU9NR23-F1
#
_cell.length_a   1.000
_cell.length_b   1.000
_cell.length_c   1.000
_cell.angle_alpha   90.00
_cell.angle_beta   90.00
_cell.angle_gamma   90.00
#
_symmetry.space_group_name_H-M   'P 1'
#
loop_
_entity.id
_entity.type
_entity.pdbx_description
1 polymer ?
#
loop_
_entity_poly.entity_id
_entity_poly.type
_entity_poly.pdbx_seq_one_letter_code
_entity_poly.pdbx_strand_id
1 'polypeptide(L)'
;MDQDFQSPIVAEEVIPSEGAQASRSSFETPELDISKGKSKLPKSKLVDVVLLQNKVFDLEQSSAEKDLIIGKKDIRISELKKENSDKPSKISELQANIGGLTTLFFDLKQRLFQKFGDEFQPLSAEGEKITASSSVPTNPTSQSSSERAERPAPDANLDTFLSFGPLFSQERREKKIMVEELKGKMLVMKNSG
;
A
#
# COMPACT_ATOMS: atom_id res chain seq x y z
N MET A 1 -39.82 -22.66 -8.98
CA MET A 1 -39.09 -23.58 -8.07
C MET A 1 -38.07 -22.70 -7.38
N ASP A 2 -38.48 -22.14 -6.25
CA ASP A 2 -37.68 -21.23 -5.46
C ASP A 2 -36.80 -22.06 -4.54
N GLN A 3 -35.48 -21.95 -4.68
CA GLN A 3 -34.54 -22.56 -3.75
C GLN A 3 -34.08 -21.50 -2.76
N ASP A 4 -34.70 -21.56 -1.58
CA ASP A 4 -34.26 -20.91 -0.36
C ASP A 4 -32.88 -21.45 0.05
N PHE A 5 -31.85 -20.62 -0.05
CA PHE A 5 -30.56 -20.91 0.57
C PHE A 5 -30.58 -20.40 2.01
N GLN A 6 -31.18 -21.20 2.90
CA GLN A 6 -30.92 -21.08 4.33
C GLN A 6 -29.48 -21.53 4.59
N SER A 7 -28.61 -20.57 4.88
CA SER A 7 -27.26 -20.86 5.37
C SER A 7 -27.33 -21.21 6.87
N PRO A 8 -26.57 -22.21 7.36
CA PRO A 8 -26.57 -22.58 8.77
C PRO A 8 -25.87 -21.48 9.59
N ILE A 9 -26.54 -21.01 10.63
CA ILE A 9 -25.94 -20.14 11.64
C ILE A 9 -24.96 -21.01 12.45
N VAL A 10 -23.68 -20.89 12.15
CA VAL A 10 -22.61 -21.41 13.00
C VAL A 10 -22.57 -20.51 14.23
N ALA A 11 -22.96 -21.07 15.38
CA ALA A 11 -22.80 -20.41 16.67
C ALA A 11 -21.31 -20.27 16.94
N GLU A 12 -20.79 -19.06 16.79
CA GLU A 12 -19.42 -18.72 17.14
C GLU A 12 -19.33 -18.71 18.68
N GLU A 13 -18.65 -19.73 19.21
CA GLU A 13 -18.34 -19.87 20.61
C GLU A 13 -17.48 -18.68 21.04
N VAL A 14 -18.12 -17.73 21.74
CA VAL A 14 -17.48 -16.53 22.29
C VAL A 14 -16.49 -16.98 23.35
N ILE A 15 -15.23 -17.06 22.97
CA ILE A 15 -14.12 -17.23 23.90
C ILE A 15 -14.08 -15.95 24.76
N PRO A 16 -14.23 -16.04 26.09
CA PRO A 16 -14.12 -14.87 26.93
C PRO A 16 -12.71 -14.29 26.81
N SER A 17 -12.65 -13.04 26.36
CA SER A 17 -11.42 -12.27 26.27
C SER A 17 -10.69 -12.31 27.60
N GLU A 18 -9.52 -12.93 27.56
CA GLU A 18 -8.53 -12.97 28.64
C GLU A 18 -8.30 -11.55 29.13
N GLY A 19 -8.85 -11.26 30.32
CA GLY A 19 -8.81 -9.95 30.92
C GLY A 19 -7.36 -9.51 31.05
N ALA A 20 -7.05 -8.33 30.50
CA ALA A 20 -5.81 -7.65 30.75
C ALA A 20 -5.59 -7.62 32.27
N GLN A 21 -4.65 -8.43 32.74
CA GLN A 21 -4.14 -8.30 34.10
C GLN A 21 -3.40 -6.96 34.14
N ALA A 22 -4.16 -5.92 34.48
CA ALA A 22 -3.58 -4.76 35.10
C ALA A 22 -2.85 -5.28 36.33
N SER A 23 -1.53 -5.41 36.22
CA SER A 23 -0.64 -5.54 37.35
C SER A 23 -0.94 -4.37 38.26
N ARG A 24 -1.87 -4.60 39.20
CA ARG A 24 -2.04 -3.78 40.39
C ARG A 24 -0.71 -3.88 41.10
N SER A 25 0.16 -2.91 40.79
CA SER A 25 1.27 -2.55 41.65
C SER A 25 0.67 -2.46 43.06
N SER A 26 1.07 -3.40 43.90
CA SER A 26 0.84 -3.38 45.32
C SER A 26 1.59 -2.15 45.84
N PHE A 27 0.93 -0.99 45.80
CA PHE A 27 1.29 0.10 46.68
C PHE A 27 0.91 -0.38 48.07
N GLU A 28 1.88 -1.05 48.68
CA GLU A 28 1.93 -1.31 50.09
C GLU A 28 1.77 0.04 50.79
N THR A 29 0.56 0.30 51.27
CA THR A 29 0.25 1.48 52.07
C THR A 29 1.24 1.51 53.23
N PRO A 30 2.11 2.53 53.33
CA PRO A 30 3.01 2.61 54.46
C PRO A 30 2.14 2.77 55.71
N GLU A 31 2.15 1.76 56.58
CA GLU A 31 1.62 1.89 57.93
C GLU A 31 2.33 3.06 58.60
N LEU A 32 1.63 4.18 58.72
CA LEU A 32 2.06 5.34 59.48
C LEU A 32 1.90 5.00 60.96
N ASP A 33 2.86 4.24 61.48
CA ASP A 33 3.03 4.08 62.92
C ASP A 33 3.44 5.45 63.50
N ILE A 34 2.47 6.14 64.08
CA ILE A 34 2.60 7.42 64.79
C ILE A 34 3.26 7.25 66.17
N SER A 35 4.11 6.23 66.34
CA SER A 35 4.91 6.07 67.54
C SER A 35 5.91 7.22 67.65
N LYS A 36 5.81 7.95 68.75
CA LYS A 36 6.61 9.13 69.06
C LYS A 36 8.09 8.73 69.22
N GLY A 37 8.86 8.81 68.14
CA GLY A 37 10.30 8.56 68.23
C GLY A 37 11.02 8.56 66.90
N LYS A 38 11.53 9.73 66.50
CA LYS A 38 12.57 9.91 65.46
C LYS A 38 12.36 9.06 64.20
N SER A 39 11.45 9.50 63.33
CA SER A 39 11.35 8.99 61.96
C SER A 39 12.69 9.21 61.26
N LYS A 40 13.52 8.17 61.19
CA LYS A 40 14.61 8.09 60.22
C LYS A 40 13.92 8.06 58.87
N LEU A 41 13.86 9.22 58.22
CA LEU A 41 13.42 9.32 56.83
C LEU A 41 14.10 8.17 56.07
N PRO A 42 13.36 7.32 55.34
CA PRO A 42 14.02 6.42 54.41
C PRO A 42 14.92 7.32 53.56
N LYS A 43 16.20 6.97 53.46
CA LYS A 43 17.12 7.59 52.49
C LYS A 43 16.64 7.17 51.11
N SER A 44 15.46 7.63 50.70
CA SER A 44 14.98 7.58 49.34
C SER A 44 16.11 8.17 48.53
N LYS A 45 16.62 7.35 47.60
CA LYS A 45 17.68 7.69 46.65
C LYS A 45 17.33 9.06 46.08
N LEU A 46 17.93 10.13 46.64
CA LEU A 46 17.68 11.49 46.16
C LEU A 46 18.17 11.46 44.72
N VAL A 47 17.22 11.48 43.79
CA VAL A 47 17.53 11.51 42.37
C VAL A 47 18.32 12.79 42.18
N ASP A 48 19.55 12.63 41.71
CA ASP A 48 20.41 13.76 41.42
C ASP A 48 19.69 14.64 40.39
N VAL A 49 19.33 15.85 40.80
CA VAL A 49 18.61 16.81 39.98
C VAL A 49 19.39 17.11 38.70
N VAL A 50 20.73 17.08 38.76
CA VAL A 50 21.60 17.29 37.62
C VAL A 50 21.48 16.14 36.61
N LEU A 51 21.43 14.90 37.09
CA LEU A 51 21.23 13.74 36.22
C LEU A 51 19.87 13.79 35.53
N LEU A 52 18.82 14.17 36.26
CA LEU A 52 17.47 14.30 35.70
C LEU A 52 17.41 15.41 34.65
N GLN A 53 18.05 16.56 34.91
CA GLN A 53 18.10 17.69 34.00
C GLN A 53 18.80 17.32 32.68
N ASN A 54 19.95 16.63 32.74
CA ASN A 54 20.64 16.16 31.54
C ASN A 54 19.77 15.20 30.73
N LYS A 55 19.08 14.28 31.39
CA LYS A 55 18.16 13.35 30.70
C LYS A 55 16.99 14.08 30.03
N VAL A 56 16.43 15.11 30.67
CA VAL A 56 15.37 15.93 30.06
C VAL A 56 15.89 16.64 28.82
N PHE A 57 17.09 17.22 28.89
CA PHE A 57 17.72 17.88 27.75
C PHE A 57 17.98 16.92 26.58
N ASP A 58 18.50 15.73 26.84
CA ASP A 58 18.72 14.70 25.81
C ASP A 58 17.40 14.26 25.15
N LEU A 59 16.34 14.09 25.95
CA LEU A 59 15.02 13.74 25.45
C LEU A 59 14.41 14.87 24.60
N GLU A 60 14.60 16.13 25.00
CA GLU A 60 14.14 17.30 24.24
C GLU A 60 14.84 17.37 22.88
N GLN A 61 16.16 17.19 22.84
CA GLN A 61 16.91 17.12 21.57
C GLN A 61 16.45 15.95 20.70
N SER A 62 16.30 14.75 21.28
CA SER A 62 15.81 13.58 20.56
C SER A 62 14.38 13.79 20.02
N SER A 63 13.52 14.50 20.76
CA SER A 63 12.18 14.85 20.30
C SER A 63 12.25 15.79 19.10
N ALA A 64 13.04 16.86 19.18
CA ALA A 64 13.20 17.82 18.10
C ALA A 64 13.73 17.17 16.80
N GLU A 65 14.66 16.22 16.93
CA GLU A 65 15.16 15.45 15.78
C GLU A 65 14.06 14.58 15.15
N LYS A 66 13.25 13.91 15.97
CA LYS A 66 12.11 13.11 15.49
C LYS A 66 11.10 13.98 14.76
N ASP A 67 10.78 15.14 15.29
CA ASP A 67 9.86 16.09 14.65
C ASP A 67 10.38 16.56 13.29
N LEU A 68 11.69 16.82 13.18
CA LEU A 68 12.32 17.13 11.90
C LEU A 68 12.22 15.96 10.90
N ILE A 69 12.44 14.73 11.35
CA ILE A 69 12.32 13.53 10.50
C ILE A 69 10.86 13.35 10.04
N ILE A 70 9.89 13.55 10.92
CA ILE A 70 8.45 13.49 10.60
C ILE A 70 8.12 14.54 9.54
N GLY A 71 8.52 15.79 9.74
CA GLY A 71 8.28 16.86 8.77
C GLY A 71 8.87 16.57 7.38
N LYS A 72 10.09 16.02 7.32
CA LYS A 72 10.71 15.58 6.05
C LYS A 72 9.90 14.47 5.37
N LYS A 73 9.38 13.51 6.14
CA LYS A 73 8.54 12.43 5.60
C LYS A 73 7.21 12.96 5.09
N ASP A 74 6.58 13.89 5.79
CA ASP A 74 5.30 14.49 5.38
C ASP A 74 5.41 15.27 4.07
N ILE A 75 6.53 15.99 3.88
CA ILE A 75 6.84 16.66 2.60
C ILE A 75 6.94 15.62 1.48
N ARG A 76 7.72 14.55 1.69
CA ARG A 76 7.90 13.48 0.68
C ARG A 76 6.58 12.77 0.35
N ILE A 77 5.75 12.51 1.36
CA ILE A 77 4.41 11.92 1.17
C ILE A 77 3.54 12.84 0.31
N SER A 78 3.59 14.14 0.57
CA SER A 78 2.83 15.15 -0.18
C SER A 78 3.26 15.23 -1.65
N GLU A 79 4.57 15.21 -1.91
CA GLU A 79 5.13 15.18 -3.27
C GLU A 79 4.69 13.92 -4.03
N LEU A 80 4.82 12.74 -3.42
CA LEU A 80 4.40 11.46 -4.02
C LEU A 80 2.89 11.43 -4.28
N LYS A 81 2.08 12.00 -3.38
CA LYS A 81 0.63 12.09 -3.56
C LYS A 81 0.27 12.97 -4.76
N LYS A 82 0.98 14.08 -4.96
CA LYS A 82 0.82 14.96 -6.12
C LYS A 82 1.28 14.28 -7.41
N GLU A 83 2.41 13.59 -7.41
CA GLU A 83 2.86 12.85 -8.60
C GLU A 83 1.87 11.74 -8.99
N ASN A 84 1.29 11.06 -8.00
CA ASN A 84 0.29 10.02 -8.23
C ASN A 84 -1.11 10.55 -8.56
N SER A 85 -1.43 11.83 -8.35
CA SER A 85 -2.79 12.34 -8.64
C SER A 85 -3.10 12.32 -10.14
N ASP A 86 -2.10 12.53 -10.98
CA ASP A 86 -2.28 12.70 -12.42
C ASP A 86 -2.22 11.36 -13.18
N LYS A 87 -1.63 10.32 -12.58
CA LYS A 87 -1.46 9.01 -13.20
C LYS A 87 -2.81 8.34 -13.53
N PRO A 88 -3.82 8.31 -12.64
CA PRO A 88 -5.14 7.77 -12.96
C PRO A 88 -5.77 8.45 -14.17
N SER A 89 -5.69 9.78 -14.29
CA SER A 89 -6.24 10.52 -15.43
C SER A 89 -5.58 10.10 -16.74
N LYS A 90 -4.24 10.00 -16.76
CA LYS A 90 -3.50 9.55 -17.95
C LYS A 90 -3.82 8.11 -18.32
N ILE A 91 -3.97 7.22 -17.33
CA ILE A 91 -4.37 5.83 -17.57
C ILE A 91 -5.77 5.78 -18.21
N SER A 92 -6.73 6.54 -17.68
CA SER A 92 -8.08 6.60 -18.24
C SER A 92 -8.10 7.15 -19.67
N GLU A 93 -7.31 8.19 -19.96
CA GLU A 93 -7.16 8.74 -21.31
C GLU A 93 -6.60 7.69 -22.29
N LEU A 94 -5.53 6.99 -21.90
CA LEU A 94 -4.94 5.92 -22.72
C LEU A 94 -5.93 4.78 -22.94
N GLN A 95 -6.69 4.38 -21.93
CA GLN A 95 -7.73 3.36 -22.06
C GLN A 95 -8.83 3.80 -23.04
N ALA A 96 -9.27 5.06 -22.98
CA ALA A 96 -10.24 5.60 -23.92
C ALA A 96 -9.70 5.61 -25.36
N ASN A 97 -8.44 6.02 -25.54
CA ASN A 97 -7.78 6.03 -26.86
C ASN A 97 -7.65 4.62 -27.45
N ILE A 98 -7.27 3.63 -26.62
CA ILE A 98 -7.22 2.22 -27.04
C ILE A 98 -8.62 1.74 -27.44
N GLY A 99 -9.66 2.03 -26.63
CA GLY A 99 -11.03 1.67 -26.96
C GLY A 99 -11.49 2.27 -28.29
N GLY A 100 -11.24 3.55 -28.53
CA GLY A 100 -11.52 4.22 -29.79
C GLY A 100 -10.81 3.57 -30.98
N LEU A 101 -9.52 3.25 -30.84
CA LEU A 101 -8.75 2.59 -31.88
C LEU A 101 -9.28 1.17 -32.18
N THR A 102 -9.64 0.40 -31.15
CA THR A 102 -10.24 -0.93 -31.30
C THR A 102 -11.56 -0.85 -32.07
N THR A 103 -12.41 0.13 -31.78
CA THR A 103 -13.66 0.33 -32.53
C THR A 103 -13.40 0.68 -33.99
N LEU A 104 -12.48 1.60 -34.27
CA LEU A 104 -12.11 1.97 -35.64
C LEU A 104 -11.55 0.78 -36.42
N PHE A 105 -10.72 -0.05 -35.78
CA PHE A 105 -10.18 -1.26 -36.38
C PHE A 105 -11.27 -2.29 -36.71
N PHE A 106 -12.24 -2.46 -35.82
CA PHE A 106 -13.38 -3.35 -36.04
C PHE A 106 -14.26 -2.85 -37.19
N ASP A 107 -14.58 -1.56 -37.22
CA ASP A 107 -15.33 -0.93 -38.31
C ASP A 107 -14.60 -1.09 -39.66
N LEU A 108 -13.28 -0.90 -39.66
CA LEU A 108 -12.46 -1.09 -40.85
C LEU A 108 -12.52 -2.55 -41.33
N LYS A 109 -12.36 -3.51 -40.42
CA LYS A 109 -12.49 -4.95 -40.75
C LYS A 109 -13.86 -5.23 -41.36
N GLN A 110 -14.94 -4.77 -40.73
CA GLN A 110 -16.29 -4.98 -41.25
C GLN A 110 -16.46 -4.40 -42.66
N ARG A 111 -15.96 -3.18 -42.90
CA ARG A 111 -16.01 -2.57 -44.24
C ARG A 111 -15.21 -3.34 -45.28
N LEU A 112 -14.05 -3.88 -44.90
CA LEU A 112 -13.23 -4.69 -45.80
C LEU A 112 -13.92 -6.02 -46.13
N PHE A 113 -14.45 -6.72 -45.12
CA PHE A 113 -15.28 -7.91 -45.33
C PHE A 113 -16.50 -7.62 -46.20
N GLN A 114 -17.17 -6.49 -46.01
CA GLN A 114 -18.33 -6.13 -46.84
C GLN A 114 -17.93 -5.86 -48.30
N LYS A 115 -16.74 -5.29 -48.54
CA LYS A 115 -16.27 -4.93 -49.88
C LYS A 115 -15.68 -6.11 -50.66
N PHE A 116 -14.99 -7.01 -49.96
CA PHE A 116 -14.21 -8.10 -50.57
C PHE A 116 -14.76 -9.50 -50.25
N GLY A 117 -15.77 -9.61 -49.37
CA GLY A 117 -16.37 -10.88 -48.98
C GLY A 117 -15.37 -11.82 -48.34
N ASP A 118 -15.46 -13.10 -48.72
CA ASP A 118 -14.61 -14.19 -48.21
C ASP A 118 -13.16 -14.14 -48.74
N GLU A 119 -12.88 -13.32 -49.76
CA GLU A 119 -11.52 -13.11 -50.27
C GLU A 119 -10.66 -12.30 -49.29
N PHE A 120 -11.29 -11.56 -48.38
CA PHE A 120 -10.57 -10.88 -47.30
C PHE A 120 -10.26 -11.87 -46.17
N GLN A 121 -9.17 -12.60 -46.32
CA GLN A 121 -8.58 -13.33 -45.20
C GLN A 121 -7.61 -12.40 -44.48
N PRO A 122 -7.94 -11.87 -43.28
CA PRO A 122 -6.95 -11.18 -42.48
C PRO A 122 -5.84 -12.20 -42.18
N LEU A 123 -4.62 -11.92 -42.63
CA LEU A 123 -3.44 -12.73 -42.33
C LEU A 123 -3.44 -12.99 -40.82
N SER A 124 -3.75 -14.24 -40.45
CA SER A 124 -3.84 -14.65 -39.06
C SER A 124 -2.47 -14.49 -38.44
N ALA A 125 -2.47 -13.94 -37.23
CA ALA A 125 -1.31 -13.57 -36.45
C ALA A 125 -0.44 -14.79 -36.12
N GLU A 126 0.47 -15.16 -37.00
CA GLU A 126 1.71 -15.80 -36.62
C GLU A 126 2.80 -14.76 -36.88
N GLY A 127 3.41 -14.27 -35.80
CA GLY A 127 4.20 -13.05 -35.77
C GLY A 127 5.33 -13.06 -36.80
N GLU A 128 5.09 -12.50 -37.97
CA GLU A 128 6.14 -12.17 -38.92
C GLU A 128 6.95 -11.03 -38.31
N LYS A 129 8.05 -11.43 -37.68
CA LYS A 129 9.05 -10.55 -37.09
C LYS A 129 9.52 -9.60 -38.19
N ILE A 130 8.99 -8.37 -38.19
CA ILE A 130 9.44 -7.30 -39.08
C ILE A 130 10.86 -6.93 -38.64
N THR A 131 11.85 -7.67 -39.12
CA THR A 131 13.24 -7.24 -39.10
C THR A 131 13.30 -6.06 -40.07
N ALA A 132 13.16 -4.86 -39.51
CA ALA A 132 13.56 -3.65 -40.21
C ALA A 132 15.02 -3.83 -40.62
N SER A 133 15.26 -4.11 -41.90
CA SER A 133 16.58 -4.04 -42.51
C SER A 133 17.04 -2.59 -42.45
N SER A 134 17.60 -2.22 -41.31
CA SER A 134 18.43 -1.03 -41.17
C SER A 134 19.72 -1.32 -41.94
N SER A 135 19.76 -0.88 -43.21
CA SER A 135 20.99 -0.84 -43.98
C SER A 135 21.96 0.16 -43.32
N VAL A 136 22.79 -0.33 -42.41
CA VAL A 136 23.93 0.41 -41.87
C VAL A 136 25.10 0.22 -42.84
N PRO A 137 25.68 1.28 -43.42
CA PRO A 137 26.95 1.20 -44.10
C PRO A 137 28.06 1.03 -43.05
N THR A 138 28.90 0.03 -43.26
CA THR A 138 30.13 -0.24 -42.49
C THR A 138 31.07 0.96 -42.45
N ASN A 139 31.54 1.34 -41.25
CA ASN A 139 32.99 1.46 -40.99
C ASN A 139 33.32 1.41 -39.47
N PRO A 140 34.52 0.91 -39.08
CA PRO A 140 34.80 0.42 -37.74
C PRO A 140 35.52 1.44 -36.85
N THR A 141 35.63 1.06 -35.57
CA THR A 141 36.55 1.60 -34.56
C THR A 141 35.99 2.75 -33.74
N SER A 142 35.45 2.44 -32.56
CA SER A 142 35.90 3.02 -31.29
C SER A 142 35.27 2.28 -30.12
N GLN A 143 36.13 1.90 -29.17
CA GLN A 143 35.80 1.26 -27.91
C GLN A 143 34.81 2.13 -27.10
N SER A 144 33.75 1.51 -26.61
CA SER A 144 33.10 1.93 -25.37
C SER A 144 32.35 0.75 -24.78
N SER A 145 32.87 0.27 -23.66
CA SER A 145 32.26 -0.72 -22.79
C SER A 145 30.99 -0.13 -22.17
N SER A 146 29.82 -0.59 -22.60
CA SER A 146 28.55 -0.31 -21.94
C SER A 146 27.90 -1.60 -21.47
N GLU A 147 27.65 -1.60 -20.18
CA GLU A 147 26.96 -2.52 -19.30
C GLU A 147 25.74 -3.20 -19.92
N ARG A 148 25.69 -4.53 -19.74
CA ARG A 148 24.74 -5.46 -20.33
C ARG A 148 23.40 -5.38 -19.57
N ALA A 149 22.45 -4.61 -20.10
CA ALA A 149 21.05 -4.74 -19.71
C ALA A 149 20.48 -6.00 -20.38
N GLU A 150 20.32 -7.07 -19.61
CA GLU A 150 19.60 -8.28 -20.03
C GLU A 150 18.15 -7.89 -20.39
N ARG A 151 17.84 -7.94 -21.69
CA ARG A 151 16.45 -7.84 -22.17
C ARG A 151 15.74 -9.16 -21.83
N PRO A 152 14.55 -9.13 -21.22
CA PRO A 152 13.73 -10.32 -21.11
C PRO A 152 13.35 -10.83 -22.51
N ALA A 153 13.33 -12.14 -22.67
CA ALA A 153 13.03 -12.84 -23.91
C ALA A 153 11.64 -12.45 -24.48
N PRO A 154 11.45 -12.47 -25.81
CA PRO A 154 10.26 -11.94 -26.48
C PRO A 154 9.05 -12.91 -26.49
N ASP A 155 8.92 -13.80 -25.50
CA ASP A 155 7.82 -14.78 -25.40
C ASP A 155 6.83 -14.48 -24.25
N ALA A 156 6.73 -13.23 -23.84
CA ALA A 156 5.70 -12.82 -22.89
C ALA A 156 4.33 -12.74 -23.59
N ASN A 157 3.62 -13.87 -23.57
CA ASN A 157 2.22 -14.01 -23.96
C ASN A 157 1.36 -12.90 -23.30
N LEU A 158 0.84 -11.99 -24.14
CA LEU A 158 0.05 -10.81 -23.73
C LEU A 158 -1.31 -11.18 -23.12
N ASP A 159 -1.79 -12.42 -23.26
CA ASP A 159 -3.03 -12.89 -22.60
C ASP A 159 -2.87 -13.02 -21.08
N THR A 160 -1.63 -13.07 -20.58
CA THR A 160 -1.36 -13.15 -19.13
C THR A 160 -1.69 -11.83 -18.42
N PHE A 161 -1.66 -10.68 -19.12
CA PHE A 161 -1.90 -9.37 -18.52
C PHE A 161 -3.39 -9.01 -18.39
N LEU A 162 -4.29 -9.77 -19.03
CA LEU A 162 -5.73 -9.59 -18.88
C LEU A 162 -6.33 -10.48 -17.77
N SER A 163 -5.53 -11.38 -17.19
CA SER A 163 -5.92 -12.21 -16.03
C SER A 163 -5.46 -11.60 -14.69
N PHE A 164 -5.55 -10.26 -14.54
CA PHE A 164 -5.61 -9.69 -13.20
C PHE A 164 -7.02 -9.91 -12.65
N GLY A 165 -7.21 -11.11 -12.08
CA GLY A 165 -8.44 -11.54 -11.46
C GLY A 165 -8.87 -10.70 -10.23
N PRO A 166 -9.96 -11.08 -9.55
CA PRO A 166 -10.67 -10.29 -8.55
C PRO A 166 -9.86 -9.83 -7.32
N LEU A 167 -8.61 -10.27 -7.15
CA LEU A 167 -7.78 -10.04 -5.97
C LEU A 167 -7.53 -8.54 -5.69
N PHE A 168 -7.34 -7.72 -6.74
CA PHE A 168 -7.19 -6.26 -6.56
C PHE A 168 -8.50 -5.57 -6.11
N SER A 169 -9.66 -6.15 -6.44
CA SER A 169 -10.95 -5.65 -5.98
C SER A 169 -11.27 -6.07 -4.55
N GLN A 170 -10.71 -7.19 -4.09
CA GLN A 170 -10.90 -7.69 -2.74
C GLN A 170 -10.03 -6.93 -1.74
N GLU A 171 -8.75 -6.70 -2.03
CA GLU A 171 -7.86 -5.90 -1.17
C GLU A 171 -8.37 -4.46 -1.00
N ARG A 172 -8.96 -3.86 -2.05
CA ARG A 172 -9.63 -2.55 -1.96
C ARG A 172 -10.88 -2.58 -1.07
N ARG A 173 -11.65 -3.67 -1.08
CA ARG A 173 -12.83 -3.82 -0.22
C ARG A 173 -12.42 -4.00 1.24
N GLU A 174 -11.44 -4.84 1.51
CA GLU A 174 -10.93 -5.10 2.86
C GLU A 174 -10.32 -3.84 3.49
N LYS A 175 -9.53 -3.07 2.73
CA LYS A 175 -9.01 -1.76 3.21
C LYS A 175 -10.12 -0.76 3.51
N LYS A 176 -11.19 -0.73 2.72
CA LYS A 176 -12.33 0.18 2.96
C LYS A 176 -13.10 -0.21 4.22
N ILE A 177 -13.26 -1.51 4.48
CA ILE A 177 -13.91 -2.03 5.69
C ILE A 177 -13.10 -1.67 6.94
N MET A 178 -11.78 -1.90 6.93
CA MET A 178 -10.91 -1.56 8.07
C MET A 178 -10.92 -0.06 8.41
N VAL A 179 -10.98 0.82 7.40
CA VAL A 179 -11.02 2.27 7.61
C VAL A 179 -12.35 2.71 8.23
N GLU A 180 -13.48 2.18 7.77
CA GLU A 180 -14.78 2.51 8.37
C GLU A 180 -14.93 1.94 9.79
N GLU A 181 -14.39 0.75 10.06
CA GLU A 181 -14.39 0.16 11.41
C GLU A 181 -13.57 1.00 12.40
N LEU A 182 -12.38 1.47 11.98
CA LEU A 182 -11.54 2.35 12.79
C LEU A 182 -12.23 3.68 13.08
N LYS A 183 -12.94 4.24 12.09
CA LYS A 183 -13.70 5.48 12.24
C LYS A 183 -14.87 5.33 13.22
N GLY A 184 -15.57 4.20 13.19
CA GLY A 184 -16.60 3.86 14.16
C GLY A 184 -16.06 3.76 15.59
N LYS A 185 -14.94 3.05 15.78
CA LYS A 185 -14.28 2.89 17.08
C LYS A 185 -13.84 4.24 17.68
N MET A 186 -13.29 5.15 16.88
CA MET A 186 -12.95 6.50 17.33
C MET A 186 -14.19 7.31 17.74
N LEU A 187 -15.31 7.16 17.03
CA LEU A 187 -16.54 7.89 17.36
C LEU A 187 -17.13 7.42 18.69
N VAL A 188 -17.09 6.12 18.97
CA VAL A 188 -17.54 5.56 20.24
C VAL A 188 -16.68 6.06 21.40
N MET A 189 -15.35 6.05 21.26
CA MET A 189 -14.45 6.59 22.29
C MET A 189 -14.72 8.07 22.59
N LYS A 190 -15.07 8.87 21.58
CA LYS A 190 -15.34 10.30 21.73
C LYS A 190 -16.64 10.60 22.49
N ASN A 191 -17.58 9.66 22.50
CA ASN A 191 -18.90 9.80 23.14
C ASN A 191 -19.01 9.04 24.47
N SER A 192 -17.93 8.40 24.92
CA SER A 192 -17.88 7.63 26.18
C SER A 192 -17.30 8.41 27.36
N GLY A 193 -17.15 9.73 27.22
CA GLY A 193 -16.64 10.64 28.26
C GLY A 193 -17.76 11.35 29.00
#